data_AF-A0A382GYV4-F1
#
_entry.id   AF-A0A382GYV4-F1
#
_cell.length_a   1.000
_cell.length_b   1.000
_cell.length_c   1.000
_cell.angle_alpha   90.00
_cell.angle_beta   90.00
_cell.angle_gamma   90.00
#
_symmetry.space_group_name_H-M   'P 1'
#
loop_
_entity.id
_entity.type
_entity.pdbx_description
1 polymer ?
#
loop_
_entity_poly.entity_id
_entity_poly.type
_entity_poly.pdbx_seq_one_letter_code
_entity_poly.pdbx_strand_id
1 'polypeptide(L)'
;MGVRVEKMNNRTIPEVPLKNLETLWLQVGGTLCNLECTHCFISCGPKNDTIAMMSLAQVRKRLEESETLGVKDYYITGGEVFINPEIFEILA
;
A
#
# COMPACT_ATOMS: atom_id res chain seq x y z
N MET A 1 20.90 1.42 19.34
CA MET A 1 21.23 2.86 19.34
C MET A 1 19.94 3.66 19.34
N GLY A 2 19.55 4.24 20.47
CA GLY A 2 18.33 5.03 20.59
C GLY A 2 18.52 6.43 20.00
N VAL A 3 17.60 6.84 19.13
CA VAL A 3 17.49 8.23 18.67
C VAL A 3 17.03 9.06 19.87
N ARG A 4 17.93 9.91 20.40
CA ARG A 4 17.56 10.96 21.35
C ARG A 4 16.91 12.08 20.55
N VAL A 5 15.59 12.21 20.66
CA VAL A 5 14.87 13.40 20.20
C VAL A 5 15.07 14.47 21.26
N GLU A 6 15.85 15.51 20.93
CA GLU A 6 15.98 16.68 21.78
C GLU A 6 14.62 17.38 21.92
N LYS A 7 14.25 17.73 23.16
CA LYS A 7 12.96 18.34 23.50
C LYS A 7 12.84 19.72 22.85
N MET A 8 12.18 19.79 21.71
CA MET A 8 11.65 21.05 21.18
C MET A 8 10.49 21.51 22.07
N ASN A 9 10.68 22.71 22.65
CA ASN A 9 9.73 23.72 23.14
C ASN A 9 8.27 23.28 23.38
N ASN A 10 7.73 23.66 24.56
CA ASN A 10 6.36 23.54 25.12
C ASN A 10 5.16 23.52 24.14
N ARG A 11 5.16 22.64 23.14
CA ARG A 11 4.13 22.46 22.11
C ARG A 11 3.28 21.27 22.49
N THR A 12 2.01 21.50 22.71
CA THR A 12 1.02 20.43 22.82
C THR A 12 0.79 19.85 21.43
N ILE A 13 1.17 18.60 21.21
CA ILE A 13 0.95 17.88 19.95
C ILE A 13 -0.33 17.06 20.10
N PRO A 14 -1.34 17.21 19.21
CA PRO A 14 -2.51 16.35 19.23
C PRO A 14 -2.13 14.88 19.00
N GLU A 15 -2.67 13.98 19.82
CA GLU A 15 -2.52 12.54 19.60
C GLU A 15 -3.61 12.04 18.63
N VAL A 16 -3.20 11.24 17.65
CA VAL A 16 -4.11 10.60 16.69
C VAL A 16 -3.87 9.09 16.72
N PRO A 17 -4.43 8.37 17.71
CA PRO A 17 -4.24 6.93 17.82
C PRO A 17 -4.97 6.21 16.68
N LEU A 18 -4.34 5.18 16.12
CA LEU A 18 -5.01 4.25 15.21
C LEU A 18 -6.05 3.46 16.02
N LYS A 19 -7.33 3.63 15.70
CA LYS A 19 -8.41 2.92 16.38
C LYS A 19 -8.57 1.51 15.83
N ASN A 20 -8.77 1.40 14.52
CA ASN A 20 -8.99 0.15 13.80
C ASN A 20 -8.41 0.26 12.39
N LEU A 21 -8.11 -0.88 11.76
CA LEU A 21 -7.83 -0.95 10.33
C LEU A 21 -9.11 -1.38 9.60
N GLU A 22 -9.82 -0.43 8.99
CA GLU A 22 -11.09 -0.71 8.30
C GLU A 22 -10.90 -1.06 6.82
N THR A 23 -9.89 -0.46 6.18
CA THR A 23 -9.63 -0.58 4.75
C THR A 23 -8.18 -0.98 4.50
N LEU A 24 -7.97 -2.01 3.68
CA LEU A 24 -6.65 -2.45 3.23
C LEU A 24 -6.46 -2.14 1.74
N TRP A 25 -5.38 -1.42 1.43
CA TRP A 25 -4.98 -1.10 0.05
C TRP A 25 -3.81 -1.99 -0.33
N LEU A 26 -3.96 -2.75 -1.41
CA LEU A 26 -2.96 -3.67 -1.92
C LEU A 26 -2.46 -3.14 -3.27
N GLN A 27 -1.21 -2.65 -3.30
CA GLN A 27 -0.57 -2.15 -4.52
C GLN A 27 -0.01 -3.32 -5.35
N VAL A 28 -0.91 -4.17 -5.85
CA VAL A 28 -0.57 -5.41 -6.56
C VAL A 28 0.24 -5.18 -7.82
N GLY A 29 0.00 -4.10 -8.57
CA GLY A 29 0.76 -3.75 -9.77
C GLY A 29 2.11 -3.06 -9.49
N GLY A 30 2.45 -2.79 -8.22
CA GLY A 30 3.64 -2.01 -7.89
C GLY A 30 3.56 -0.59 -8.45
N THR A 31 4.68 -0.04 -8.95
CA THR A 31 4.74 1.30 -9.60
C THR A 31 4.75 1.26 -11.13
N LEU A 32 4.77 0.07 -11.74
CA LEU A 32 4.73 -0.06 -13.19
C LEU A 32 3.31 0.20 -13.71
N CYS A 33 3.21 1.08 -14.69
CA CYS A 33 1.97 1.43 -15.38
C CYS A 33 2.24 1.56 -16.89
N ASN A 34 1.26 1.26 -17.72
CA ASN A 34 1.32 1.49 -19.17
C ASN A 34 1.10 2.96 -19.55
N LEU A 35 0.65 3.80 -18.61
CA LEU A 35 0.46 5.24 -18.76
C LEU A 35 1.43 6.02 -17.86
N GLU A 36 1.65 7.29 -18.17
CA GLU A 36 2.48 8.20 -17.39
C GLU A 36 1.71 9.50 -17.15
N CYS A 37 0.71 9.43 -16.26
CA CYS A 37 -0.23 10.53 -16.03
C CYS A 37 0.42 11.67 -15.24
N THR A 38 0.25 12.92 -15.70
CA THR A 38 0.76 14.13 -15.02
C THR A 38 0.16 14.36 -13.64
N HIS A 39 -0.96 13.72 -13.33
CA HIS A 39 -1.67 13.79 -12.05
C HIS A 39 -1.56 12.48 -11.24
N CYS A 40 -0.64 11.57 -11.57
CA CYS A 40 -0.44 10.34 -10.79
C CYS A 40 0.23 10.68 -9.45
N PHE A 41 -0.47 10.44 -8.33
CA PHE A 41 0.05 10.80 -7.01
C PHE A 41 1.25 9.94 -6.53
N ILE A 42 1.44 8.75 -7.11
CA ILE A 42 2.61 7.86 -6.84
C ILE A 42 3.67 7.98 -7.96
N SER A 43 3.40 8.78 -9.01
CA SER A 43 4.26 8.88 -10.19
C SER A 43 4.53 7.53 -10.87
N CYS A 44 3.53 6.63 -10.90
CA CYS A 44 3.63 5.37 -11.62
C CYS A 44 3.85 5.60 -13.12
N GLY A 45 4.56 4.69 -13.77
CA GLY A 45 4.84 4.82 -15.20
C GLY A 45 5.59 3.63 -15.78
N PRO A 46 5.83 3.60 -17.10
CA PRO A 46 6.43 2.44 -17.78
C PRO A 46 7.87 2.13 -17.33
N LYS A 47 8.52 3.09 -16.68
CA LYS A 47 9.92 3.01 -16.23
C LYS A 47 10.06 3.12 -14.71
N ASN A 48 8.97 3.18 -13.96
CA ASN A 48 9.02 3.31 -12.51
C ASN A 48 8.84 1.93 -11.86
N ASP A 49 9.95 1.30 -11.48
CA ASP A 49 10.00 -0.01 -10.81
C ASP A 49 10.38 0.11 -9.31
N THR A 50 10.21 1.30 -8.73
CA THR A 50 10.54 1.58 -7.31
C THR A 50 9.80 0.65 -6.34
N ILE A 51 8.55 0.27 -6.66
CA ILE A 51 7.76 -0.70 -5.90
C ILE A 51 7.48 -1.89 -6.82
N ALA A 52 7.95 -3.07 -6.41
CA ALA A 52 7.71 -4.32 -7.11
C ALA A 52 6.23 -4.74 -7.04
N MET A 53 5.78 -5.49 -8.05
CA MET A 53 4.48 -6.15 -8.04
C MET A 53 4.36 -7.12 -6.86
N MET A 54 3.16 -7.22 -6.29
CA MET A 54 2.88 -8.23 -5.27
C MET A 54 2.59 -9.58 -5.93
N SER A 55 3.12 -10.65 -5.36
CA SER A 55 2.71 -12.00 -5.76
C SER A 55 1.39 -12.41 -5.11
N LEU A 56 0.72 -13.40 -5.69
CA LEU A 56 -0.48 -14.02 -5.10
C LEU A 56 -0.25 -14.47 -3.65
N ALA A 57 0.91 -15.07 -3.38
CA ALA A 57 1.27 -15.52 -2.03
C ALA A 57 1.38 -14.36 -1.04
N GLN A 58 1.94 -13.22 -1.47
CA GLN A 58 2.00 -12.01 -0.64
C GLN A 58 0.60 -11.44 -0.40
N VAL A 59 -0.25 -11.39 -1.42
CA VAL A 59 -1.64 -10.95 -1.29
C VAL A 59 -2.40 -11.82 -0.29
N ARG A 60 -2.37 -13.15 -0.47
CA ARG A 60 -3.04 -14.10 0.45
C ARG A 60 -2.59 -13.92 1.90
N LYS A 61 -1.28 -13.80 2.13
CA LYS A 61 -0.73 -13.56 3.46
C LYS A 61 -1.28 -12.27 4.09
N ARG A 62 -1.43 -11.18 3.32
CA ARG A 62 -1.98 -9.92 3.82
C ARG A 62 -3.47 -10.02 4.10
N LEU A 63 -4.22 -10.78 3.30
CA LEU A 63 -5.63 -11.06 3.56
C LEU A 63 -5.79 -11.82 4.89
N GLU A 64 -5.01 -12.89 5.12
CA GLU A 64 -5.02 -13.65 6.38
C GLU A 64 -4.69 -12.77 7.59
N GLU A 65 -3.65 -11.93 7.51
CA GLU A 65 -3.30 -10.99 8.58
C GLU A 65 -4.45 -9.99 8.84
N SER A 66 -5.11 -9.52 7.79
CA SER A 66 -6.17 -8.52 7.86
C SER A 66 -7.45 -9.00 8.54
N GLU A 67 -7.75 -10.30 8.48
CA GLU A 67 -8.89 -10.90 9.18
C GLU A 67 -8.78 -10.66 10.69
N THR A 68 -7.59 -10.87 11.25
CA THR A 68 -7.34 -10.65 12.69
C THR A 68 -7.41 -9.18 13.10
N LEU A 69 -7.26 -8.27 12.14
CA LEU A 69 -7.30 -6.82 12.34
C LEU A 69 -8.70 -6.23 12.09
N GLY A 70 -9.67 -7.04 11.64
CA GLY A 70 -11.05 -6.61 11.43
C GLY A 70 -11.26 -5.76 10.18
N VAL A 71 -10.42 -5.91 9.16
CA VAL A 71 -10.56 -5.21 7.87
C VAL A 71 -11.85 -5.62 7.17
N LYS A 72 -12.53 -4.63 6.57
CA LYS A 72 -13.81 -4.81 5.88
C LYS A 72 -13.76 -4.47 4.40
N ASP A 73 -12.94 -3.50 4.03
CA ASP A 73 -12.83 -3.01 2.66
C ASP A 73 -11.44 -3.30 2.07
N TYR A 74 -11.40 -3.70 0.81
CA TYR A 74 -10.18 -4.05 0.10
C TYR A 74 -10.09 -3.30 -1.21
N TYR A 75 -8.99 -2.59 -1.42
CA TYR A 75 -8.68 -1.90 -2.67
C TYR A 75 -7.50 -2.57 -3.34
N ILE A 76 -7.74 -3.15 -4.52
CA ILE A 76 -6.68 -3.68 -5.39
C ILE A 76 -6.21 -2.57 -6.31
N THR A 77 -4.94 -2.18 -6.19
CA THR A 77 -4.35 -1.03 -6.87
C THR A 77 -2.98 -1.39 -7.46
N GLY A 78 -2.32 -0.44 -8.10
CA GLY A 78 -1.01 -0.60 -8.73
C GLY A 78 -0.70 0.65 -9.54
N GLY A 79 0.40 0.65 -10.30
CA GLY A 79 0.41 1.50 -11.48
C GLY A 79 -0.74 1.06 -12.37
N GLU A 80 -0.57 -0.04 -13.11
CA GLU A 80 -1.66 -0.73 -13.80
C GLU A 80 -1.81 -2.15 -13.23
N VAL A 81 -3.01 -2.49 -12.74
CA VAL A 81 -3.27 -3.80 -12.10
C VAL A 81 -3.17 -4.94 -13.09
N PHE A 82 -3.58 -4.72 -14.34
CA PHE A 82 -3.58 -5.75 -15.39
C PHE A 82 -2.19 -6.09 -15.94
N ILE A 83 -1.13 -5.36 -15.54
CA ILE A 83 0.26 -5.74 -15.82
C ILE A 83 0.73 -6.86 -14.89
N ASN A 84 0.11 -7.04 -13.72
CA ASN A 84 0.47 -8.14 -12.82
C ASN A 84 0.04 -9.48 -13.44
N PRO A 85 0.98 -10.42 -13.69
CA PRO A 85 0.67 -11.68 -14.35
C PRO A 85 -0.26 -12.60 -13.52
N GLU A 86 -0.38 -12.36 -12.21
CA GLU A 86 -1.22 -13.13 -11.29
C GLU A 86 -2.54 -12.39 -10.94
N ILE A 87 -2.89 -11.31 -11.67
CA ILE A 87 -4.04 -10.46 -11.33
C ILE A 87 -5.37 -11.22 -11.30
N PHE A 88 -5.57 -12.19 -12.19
CA PHE A 88 -6.81 -12.94 -12.25
C PHE A 88 -6.94 -13.91 -11.07
N GLU A 89 -5.84 -14.54 -10.67
CA GLU A 89 -5.78 -15.38 -9.47
C GLU A 89 -5.90 -14.58 -8.18
N ILE A 90 -5.47 -13.31 -8.18
CA ILE A 90 -5.65 -12.37 -7.07
C ILE A 90 -7.13 -11.97 -6.91
N LEU A 91 -7.87 -11.83 -8.01
CA LEU A 91 -9.27 -11.39 -8.02
C LEU A 91 -10.30 -12.54 -7.90
N ALA A 92 -9.86 -13.80 -7.94
CA ALA A 92 -10.70 -14.99 -7.87
C ALA A 92 -11.18 -15.32 -6.46
#